data_AF-X1RVF8-F1
#
_entry.id   AF-X1RVF8-F1
#
_cell.length_a   1.000
_cell.length_b   1.000
_cell.length_c   1.000
_cell.angle_alpha   90.00
_cell.angle_beta   90.00
_cell.angle_gamma   90.00
#
_symmetry.space_group_name_H-M   'P 1'
#
loop_
_entity.id
_entity.type
_entity.pdbx_description
1 polymer ?
#
loop_
_entity_poly.entity_id
_entity_poly.type
_entity_poly.pdbx_seq_one_letter_code
_entity_poly.pdbx_strand_id
1 'polypeptide(L)'
;SLTDIPIDFVLTLENTDLSFISMFFKEDIKQIQGLTNAELKLSGTLNQPILNGNIALNGGLIDLYELPTKISDLSVLLHLENNLIKIEDMNFQIDQYRIYTSGEFALKNLQPQDLNINIWSNKEEILYQDIFKAQADLKAKLSGLFTSPHIEGILTLSQGELNWKDNNKDIPIDSSELLSKLINLKGDIDLEVKILDDFIAKTNDFNLKLVGGLKVQGALSAPKLNGGLQIKQGYVAFLDKRFRVSEGKIIFTDSTGEDMILDIR
;
A
#
# COMPACT_ATOMS: atom_id res chain seq x y z
N SER A 1 0.07 26.21 36.63
CA SER A 1 0.20 24.85 36.08
C SER A 1 1.03 24.95 34.81
N LEU A 2 1.94 24.01 34.53
CA LEU A 2 2.76 24.03 33.30
C LEU A 2 1.93 23.81 32.02
N THR A 3 0.62 23.56 32.17
CA THR A 3 -0.34 23.25 31.11
C THR A 3 -0.76 24.45 30.25
N ASP A 4 -0.62 25.68 30.74
CA ASP A 4 -1.10 26.90 30.05
C ASP A 4 0.06 27.77 29.53
N ILE A 5 1.25 27.20 29.38
CA ILE A 5 2.39 27.93 28.84
C ILE A 5 2.05 28.30 27.39
N PRO A 6 1.96 29.61 27.07
CA PRO A 6 1.67 30.03 25.72
C PRO A 6 2.88 29.73 24.82
N ILE A 7 2.59 29.35 23.58
CA ILE A 7 3.58 29.14 22.53
C ILE A 7 3.20 30.03 21.34
N ASP A 8 4.20 30.65 20.72
CA ASP A 8 4.04 31.39 19.47
C ASP A 8 5.39 31.37 18.74
N PHE A 9 5.49 30.47 17.75
CA PHE A 9 6.70 30.24 16.98
C PHE A 9 6.36 30.22 15.50
N VAL A 10 7.23 30.85 14.71
CA VAL A 10 7.20 30.74 13.25
C VAL A 10 8.45 29.99 12.82
N LEU A 11 8.25 28.93 12.03
CA LEU A 11 9.29 28.18 11.37
C LEU A 11 9.21 28.47 9.87
N THR A 12 10.31 28.96 9.32
CA THR A 12 10.48 29.14 7.89
C THR A 12 11.64 28.27 7.42
N LEU A 13 11.37 27.42 6.43
CA LEU A 13 12.36 26.63 5.72
C LEU A 13 12.36 27.09 4.27
N GLU A 14 13.53 27.46 3.76
CA GLU A 14 13.73 27.81 2.36
C GLU A 14 14.75 26.86 1.78
N ASN A 15 14.33 26.06 0.80
CA ASN A 15 15.15 25.07 0.09
C ASN A 15 16.01 24.21 1.05
N THR A 16 15.43 23.79 2.17
CA THR A 16 16.15 23.09 3.24
C THR A 16 16.01 21.59 3.07
N ASP A 17 17.12 20.86 3.16
CA ASP A 17 17.10 19.40 3.14
C ASP A 17 16.48 18.85 4.44
N LEU A 18 15.52 17.94 4.33
CA LEU A 18 14.75 17.42 5.47
C LEU A 18 15.53 16.41 6.36
N SER A 19 16.78 16.07 6.02
CA SER A 19 17.60 15.10 6.77
C SER A 19 17.79 15.42 8.25
N PHE A 20 17.70 16.69 8.66
CA PHE A 20 17.78 17.06 10.07
C PHE A 20 16.61 16.51 10.91
N ILE A 21 15.46 16.17 10.29
CA ILE A 21 14.30 15.62 10.98
C ILE A 21 14.61 14.24 11.58
N SER A 22 15.49 13.46 10.95
CA SER A 22 15.94 12.16 11.48
C SER A 22 16.51 12.24 12.90
N MET A 23 17.05 13.41 13.30
CA MET A 23 17.59 13.62 14.64
C MET A 23 16.52 13.55 15.74
N PHE A 24 15.26 13.86 15.39
CA PHE A 24 14.12 13.92 16.31
C PHE A 24 13.24 12.66 16.28
N PHE A 25 13.32 11.85 15.21
CA PHE A 25 12.45 10.68 14.98
C PHE A 25 13.26 9.39 14.73
N LYS A 26 14.26 9.13 15.59
CA LYS A 26 15.22 8.02 15.39
C LYS A 26 14.63 6.62 15.49
N GLU A 27 13.51 6.48 16.19
CA GLU A 27 12.85 5.17 16.38
C GLU A 27 12.00 4.79 15.16
N ASP A 28 11.47 5.79 14.43
CA ASP A 28 10.51 5.57 13.34
C ASP A 28 11.15 5.69 11.95
N ILE A 29 12.12 6.61 11.80
CA ILE A 29 12.73 6.98 10.51
C ILE A 29 14.20 6.54 10.46
N LYS A 30 14.53 5.65 9.50
CA LYS A 30 15.93 5.30 9.18
C LYS A 30 16.61 6.44 8.43
N GLN A 31 15.93 6.96 7.42
CA GLN A 31 16.44 7.99 6.53
C GLN A 31 15.30 8.85 6.01
N ILE A 32 15.52 10.16 5.98
CA ILE A 32 14.66 11.12 5.31
C ILE A 32 15.52 12.18 4.62
N GLN A 33 15.19 12.53 3.38
CA GLN A 33 15.87 13.54 2.58
C GLN A 33 14.84 14.22 1.67
N GLY A 34 15.20 15.39 1.12
CA GLY A 34 14.36 16.12 0.17
C GLY A 34 14.36 17.62 0.43
N LEU A 35 14.28 18.40 -0.64
CA LEU A 35 14.27 19.86 -0.56
C LEU A 35 12.88 20.33 -0.17
N THR A 36 12.80 21.01 0.98
CA THR A 36 11.56 21.44 1.61
C THR A 36 11.50 22.96 1.71
N ASN A 37 10.37 23.51 1.31
CA ASN A 37 9.96 24.87 1.63
C ASN A 37 8.77 24.79 2.59
N ALA A 38 8.83 25.50 3.71
CA ALA A 38 7.75 25.50 4.68
C ALA A 38 7.64 26.85 5.36
N GLU A 39 6.41 27.28 5.61
CA GLU A 39 6.11 28.38 6.52
C GLU A 39 5.05 27.87 7.47
N LEU A 40 5.44 27.68 8.73
CA LEU A 40 4.60 27.07 9.76
C LEU A 40 4.51 28.00 10.96
N LYS A 41 3.29 28.25 11.42
CA LYS A 41 3.02 28.97 12.67
C LYS A 41 2.45 28.01 13.70
N LEU A 42 3.19 27.83 14.79
CA LEU A 42 2.76 27.09 15.97
C LEU A 42 2.35 28.08 17.06
N SER A 43 1.09 28.05 17.46
CA SER A 43 0.51 28.97 18.44
C SER A 43 -0.32 28.24 19.49
N GLY A 44 -0.94 28.95 20.43
CA GLY A 44 -1.81 28.37 21.45
C GLY A 44 -1.06 28.08 22.75
N THR A 45 -1.31 26.92 23.35
CA THR A 45 -0.62 26.48 24.57
C THR A 45 0.06 25.14 24.36
N LEU A 46 0.97 24.77 25.25
CA LEU A 46 1.67 23.48 25.19
C LEU A 46 0.70 22.27 25.14
N ASN A 47 -0.47 22.39 25.79
CA ASN A 47 -1.50 21.34 25.80
C ASN A 47 -2.52 21.44 24.67
N GLN A 48 -2.64 22.61 24.04
CA GLN A 48 -3.55 22.85 22.93
C GLN A 48 -2.81 23.64 21.85
N PRO A 49 -1.79 23.03 21.22
CA PRO A 49 -1.05 23.67 20.15
C PRO A 49 -1.96 23.82 18.92
N ILE A 50 -1.79 24.93 18.21
CA ILE A 50 -2.48 25.23 16.95
C ILE A 50 -1.41 25.46 15.88
N LEU A 51 -1.37 24.56 14.90
CA LEU A 51 -0.47 24.61 13.77
C LEU A 51 -1.22 25.10 12.53
N ASN A 52 -0.62 26.07 11.84
CA ASN A 52 -1.07 26.62 10.57
C ASN A 52 0.12 26.74 9.61
N GLY A 53 -0.14 26.79 8.31
CA GLY A 53 0.89 27.10 7.32
C GLY A 53 0.84 26.24 6.07
N ASN A 54 1.97 26.14 5.38
CA ASN A 54 2.11 25.36 4.16
C ASN A 54 3.44 24.61 4.16
N ILE A 55 3.45 23.44 3.53
CA ILE A 55 4.66 22.64 3.32
C ILE A 55 4.68 22.21 1.85
N ALA A 56 5.80 22.47 1.18
CA ALA A 56 6.10 21.95 -0.14
C ALA A 56 7.42 21.18 -0.09
N LEU A 57 7.38 19.91 -0.49
CA LEU A 57 8.56 19.05 -0.54
C LEU A 57 8.68 18.45 -1.94
N ASN A 58 9.88 18.44 -2.49
CA ASN A 58 10.17 17.84 -3.79
C ASN A 58 11.39 16.92 -3.72
N GLY A 59 11.33 15.81 -4.47
CA GLY A 59 12.44 14.86 -4.59
C GLY A 59 12.79 14.18 -3.26
N GLY A 60 11.78 13.90 -2.44
CA GLY A 60 11.99 13.28 -1.13
C GLY A 60 12.31 11.79 -1.22
N LEU A 61 13.10 11.34 -0.25
CA LEU A 61 13.37 9.93 0.00
C LEU A 61 13.06 9.64 1.46
N ILE A 62 12.26 8.60 1.71
CA ILE A 62 11.91 8.15 3.06
C ILE A 62 12.16 6.64 3.18
N ASP A 63 12.87 6.26 4.24
CA ASP A 63 13.08 4.87 4.66
C ASP A 63 12.63 4.76 6.12
N LEU A 64 11.61 3.93 6.38
CA LEU A 64 11.02 3.75 7.71
C LEU A 64 11.46 2.41 8.31
N TYR A 65 11.51 2.31 9.64
CA TYR A 65 11.81 1.03 10.29
C TYR A 65 10.69 0.00 10.12
N GLU A 66 9.44 0.44 10.26
CA GLU A 66 8.27 -0.44 10.28
C GLU A 66 7.75 -0.83 8.89
N LEU A 67 8.16 -0.14 7.83
CA LEU A 67 7.78 -0.49 6.45
C LEU A 67 8.94 -1.18 5.71
N PRO A 68 8.68 -2.27 4.98
CA PRO A 68 9.71 -2.99 4.21
C PRO A 68 10.23 -2.21 3.00
N THR A 69 9.48 -1.21 2.53
CA THR A 69 9.70 -0.53 1.25
C THR A 69 10.14 0.91 1.44
N LYS A 70 11.08 1.34 0.60
CA LYS A 70 11.52 2.74 0.52
C LYS A 70 10.56 3.55 -0.34
N ILE A 71 10.34 4.80 0.05
CA ILE A 71 9.61 5.80 -0.73
C ILE A 71 10.64 6.71 -1.40
N SER A 72 10.54 6.88 -2.71
CA SER A 72 11.38 7.76 -3.52
C SER A 72 10.55 8.74 -4.34
N ASP A 73 11.21 9.76 -4.91
CA ASP A 73 10.60 10.82 -5.72
C ASP A 73 9.37 11.47 -5.06
N LEU A 74 9.35 11.52 -3.72
CA LEU A 74 8.24 12.07 -2.98
C LEU A 74 8.09 13.56 -3.31
N SER A 75 6.91 13.94 -3.77
CA SER A 75 6.52 15.33 -4.00
C SER A 75 5.21 15.57 -3.27
N VAL A 76 5.14 16.62 -2.46
CA VAL A 76 4.02 16.88 -1.54
C VAL A 76 3.72 18.37 -1.48
N LEU A 77 2.43 18.70 -1.50
CA LEU A 77 1.87 20.00 -1.16
C LEU A 77 0.86 19.83 -0.03
N LEU A 78 1.18 20.36 1.15
CA LEU A 78 0.29 20.37 2.32
C LEU A 78 -0.15 21.79 2.65
N HIS A 79 -1.44 21.93 2.97
CA HIS A 79 -2.01 23.13 3.57
C HIS A 79 -2.51 22.81 4.98
N LEU A 80 -2.12 23.62 5.96
CA LEU A 80 -2.45 23.42 7.36
C LEU A 80 -3.26 24.61 7.87
N GLU A 81 -4.46 24.33 8.38
CA GLU A 81 -5.36 25.34 8.95
C GLU A 81 -5.99 24.80 10.24
N ASN A 82 -5.72 25.45 11.37
CA ASN A 82 -6.27 25.10 12.67
C ASN A 82 -6.13 23.60 13.01
N ASN A 83 -4.93 23.05 12.82
CA ASN A 83 -4.61 21.62 12.99
C ASN A 83 -5.26 20.66 11.98
N LEU A 84 -6.02 21.12 10.99
CA LEU A 84 -6.43 20.30 9.86
C LEU A 84 -5.35 20.37 8.78
N ILE A 85 -4.90 19.22 8.28
CA ILE A 85 -3.93 19.11 7.20
C ILE A 85 -4.63 18.58 5.98
N LYS A 86 -4.58 19.37 4.92
CA LYS A 86 -5.00 18.98 3.59
C LYS A 86 -3.78 18.60 2.78
N ILE A 87 -3.85 17.40 2.20
CA ILE A 87 -2.94 16.90 1.20
C ILE A 87 -3.52 17.31 -0.15
N GLU A 88 -3.07 18.44 -0.67
CA GLU A 88 -3.55 19.00 -1.94
C GLU A 88 -3.09 18.14 -3.12
N ASP A 89 -1.81 17.76 -3.10
CA ASP A 89 -1.21 16.83 -4.04
C ASP A 89 -0.06 16.12 -3.36
N MET A 90 -0.03 14.80 -3.46
CA MET A 90 1.11 14.00 -3.04
C MET A 90 1.29 12.86 -4.04
N ASN A 91 2.52 12.68 -4.51
CA ASN A 91 2.89 11.54 -5.31
C ASN A 91 4.29 11.06 -4.95
N PHE A 92 4.50 9.75 -5.08
CA PHE A 92 5.76 9.12 -4.74
C PHE A 92 5.89 7.79 -5.47
N GLN A 93 7.09 7.22 -5.44
CA GLN A 93 7.37 5.89 -5.95
C GLN A 93 7.65 4.92 -4.81
N ILE A 94 7.07 3.72 -4.90
CA ILE A 94 7.49 2.55 -4.15
C ILE A 94 8.03 1.55 -5.18
N ASP A 95 9.29 1.17 -5.02
CA ASP A 95 10.07 0.47 -6.04
C ASP A 95 10.05 1.24 -7.38
N GLN A 96 9.27 0.77 -8.35
CA GLN A 96 9.11 1.39 -9.68
C GLN A 96 7.69 1.92 -9.91
N TYR A 97 6.80 1.80 -8.93
CA TYR A 97 5.37 2.09 -9.08
C TYR A 97 5.03 3.47 -8.53
N ARG A 98 4.42 4.32 -9.37
CA ARG A 98 3.95 5.64 -8.97
C ARG A 98 2.60 5.54 -8.26
N ILE A 99 2.54 6.11 -7.07
CA ILE A 99 1.33 6.23 -6.25
C ILE A 99 1.01 7.71 -6.08
N TYR A 100 -0.28 8.01 -6.10
CA TYR A 100 -0.84 9.35 -5.91
C TYR A 100 -1.78 9.34 -4.72
N THR A 101 -1.78 10.42 -3.96
CA THR A 101 -2.64 10.58 -2.79
C THR A 101 -3.17 12.01 -2.67
N SER A 102 -4.33 12.13 -2.04
CA SER A 102 -4.95 13.40 -1.68
C SER A 102 -5.91 13.18 -0.51
N GLY A 103 -6.35 14.24 0.14
CA GLY A 103 -7.32 14.16 1.22
C GLY A 103 -6.86 14.95 2.44
N GLU A 104 -7.21 14.48 3.63
CA GLU A 104 -6.95 15.25 4.85
C GLU A 104 -6.83 14.36 6.09
N PHE A 105 -6.28 14.96 7.14
CA PHE A 105 -6.26 14.41 8.49
C PHE A 105 -6.13 15.54 9.51
N ALA A 106 -6.51 15.28 10.76
CA ALA A 106 -6.42 16.25 11.84
C ALA A 106 -5.17 16.01 12.72
N LEU A 107 -4.69 17.04 13.40
CA LEU A 107 -3.74 16.91 14.50
C LEU A 107 -4.43 17.13 15.84
N LYS A 108 -4.22 16.18 16.74
CA LYS A 108 -4.52 16.36 18.16
C LYS A 108 -3.21 16.33 18.92
N ASN A 109 -2.87 17.43 19.58
CA ASN A 109 -1.57 17.60 20.26
C ASN A 109 -0.38 17.32 19.32
N LEU A 110 -0.46 17.81 18.08
CA LEU A 110 0.53 17.57 17.01
C LEU A 110 0.71 16.10 16.60
N GLN A 111 -0.22 15.22 16.96
CA GLN A 111 -0.25 13.83 16.50
C GLN A 111 -1.37 13.62 15.47
N PRO A 112 -1.11 12.92 14.34
CA PRO A 112 -2.12 12.60 13.34
C PRO A 112 -3.32 11.83 13.92
N GLN A 113 -4.52 12.23 13.52
CA GLN A 113 -5.80 11.64 13.87
C GLN A 113 -6.73 11.69 12.66
N ASP A 114 -7.79 10.87 12.68
CA ASP A 114 -8.93 10.95 11.76
C ASP A 114 -8.52 11.08 10.28
N LEU A 115 -7.86 10.04 9.78
CA LEU A 115 -7.44 9.93 8.40
C LEU A 115 -8.65 9.92 7.46
N ASN A 116 -8.52 10.61 6.33
CA ASN A 116 -9.42 10.53 5.20
C ASN A 116 -8.62 10.79 3.92
N ILE A 117 -7.90 9.76 3.46
CA ILE A 117 -6.91 9.86 2.40
C ILE A 117 -7.34 8.98 1.24
N ASN A 118 -7.41 9.55 0.05
CA ASN A 118 -7.59 8.82 -1.20
C ASN A 118 -6.22 8.42 -1.76
N ILE A 119 -6.11 7.21 -2.28
CA ILE A 119 -4.89 6.64 -2.83
C ILE A 119 -5.23 6.05 -4.20
N TRP A 120 -4.45 6.37 -5.22
CA TRP A 120 -4.64 5.78 -6.55
C TRP A 120 -3.33 5.59 -7.30
N SER A 121 -3.35 4.74 -8.33
CA SER A 121 -2.28 4.60 -9.32
C SER A 121 -2.83 4.87 -10.72
N ASN A 122 -1.94 5.15 -11.69
CA ASN A 122 -2.34 5.41 -13.07
C ASN A 122 -2.02 4.21 -13.96
N LYS A 123 -2.71 3.08 -13.74
CA LYS A 123 -2.54 1.82 -14.49
C LYS A 123 -1.06 1.48 -14.75
N GLU A 124 -0.43 0.87 -13.76
CA GLU A 124 1.00 0.54 -13.79
C GLU A 124 1.21 -0.92 -14.26
N GLU A 125 2.30 -1.18 -14.99
CA GLU A 125 2.73 -2.56 -15.25
C GLU A 125 3.45 -3.11 -14.03
N ILE A 126 2.78 -3.94 -13.24
CA ILE A 126 3.38 -4.63 -12.11
C ILE A 126 4.15 -5.84 -12.61
N LEU A 127 5.42 -5.89 -12.23
CA LEU A 127 6.33 -7.01 -12.37
C LEU A 127 6.77 -7.43 -10.98
N TYR A 128 6.31 -8.61 -10.54
CA TYR A 128 6.83 -9.22 -9.33
C TYR A 128 7.76 -10.34 -9.75
N GLN A 129 9.06 -10.01 -9.70
CA GLN A 129 10.13 -10.88 -10.17
C GLN A 129 9.86 -11.34 -11.61
N ASP A 130 10.29 -12.54 -11.98
CA ASP A 130 10.02 -13.14 -13.29
C ASP A 130 8.76 -14.02 -13.31
N ILE A 131 7.95 -13.97 -12.25
CA ILE A 131 6.81 -14.90 -12.07
C ILE A 131 5.45 -14.27 -12.27
N PHE A 132 5.30 -12.97 -12.06
CA PHE A 132 4.00 -12.33 -12.18
C PHE A 132 4.13 -11.02 -12.92
N LYS A 133 3.25 -10.85 -13.90
CA LYS A 133 3.10 -9.63 -14.68
C LYS A 133 1.61 -9.27 -14.77
N ALA A 134 1.24 -8.03 -14.52
CA ALA A 134 -0.11 -7.54 -14.78
C ALA A 134 -0.15 -6.03 -14.93
N GLN A 135 -1.13 -5.53 -15.66
CA GLN A 135 -1.50 -4.11 -15.65
C GLN A 135 -2.46 -3.87 -14.48
N ALA A 136 -2.09 -2.99 -13.56
CA ALA A 136 -2.78 -2.79 -12.29
C ALA A 136 -3.21 -1.33 -12.07
N ASP A 137 -4.49 -1.13 -11.80
CA ASP A 137 -5.09 0.17 -11.45
C ASP A 137 -5.69 0.07 -10.03
N LEU A 138 -5.14 0.85 -9.10
CA LEU A 138 -5.58 0.90 -7.71
C LEU A 138 -6.42 2.14 -7.46
N LYS A 139 -7.55 1.97 -6.78
CA LYS A 139 -8.31 3.04 -6.15
C LYS A 139 -8.67 2.62 -4.74
N ALA A 140 -8.09 3.27 -3.76
CA ALA A 140 -8.28 2.95 -2.35
C ALA A 140 -8.51 4.21 -1.52
N LYS A 141 -9.05 4.00 -0.33
CA LYS A 141 -9.28 5.00 0.69
C LYS A 141 -8.74 4.49 2.02
N LEU A 142 -7.96 5.33 2.68
CA LEU A 142 -7.45 5.13 4.02
C LEU A 142 -8.23 6.05 4.96
N SER A 143 -8.88 5.46 5.96
CA SER A 143 -9.74 6.19 6.87
C SER A 143 -9.59 5.77 8.34
N GLY A 144 -10.16 6.54 9.26
CA GLY A 144 -10.20 6.21 10.69
C GLY A 144 -8.96 6.68 11.45
N LEU A 145 -8.66 6.03 12.58
CA LEU A 145 -7.56 6.47 13.45
C LEU A 145 -6.20 6.10 12.84
N PHE A 146 -5.22 7.00 12.94
CA PHE A 146 -3.85 6.73 12.49
C PHE A 146 -3.24 5.46 13.15
N THR A 147 -3.63 5.18 14.39
CA THR A 147 -3.16 4.01 15.16
C THR A 147 -3.91 2.71 14.88
N SER A 148 -5.01 2.78 14.12
CA SER A 148 -5.82 1.62 13.72
C SER A 148 -6.65 1.98 12.47
N PRO A 149 -5.98 2.17 11.33
CA PRO A 149 -6.64 2.61 10.10
C PRO A 149 -7.54 1.54 9.49
N HIS A 150 -8.50 2.00 8.70
CA HIS A 150 -9.32 1.18 7.81
C HIS A 150 -8.94 1.48 6.35
N ILE A 151 -8.57 0.44 5.59
CA ILE A 151 -8.23 0.54 4.17
C ILE A 151 -9.32 -0.14 3.35
N GLU A 152 -10.01 0.59 2.49
CA GLU A 152 -11.00 0.03 1.57
C GLU A 152 -10.67 0.40 0.12
N GLY A 153 -11.03 -0.45 -0.84
CA GLY A 153 -10.82 -0.08 -2.24
C GLY A 153 -11.00 -1.20 -3.26
N ILE A 154 -10.58 -0.89 -4.48
CA ILE A 154 -10.59 -1.82 -5.62
C ILE A 154 -9.22 -1.79 -6.29
N LEU A 155 -8.61 -2.96 -6.43
CA LEU A 155 -7.48 -3.22 -7.29
C LEU A 155 -7.98 -3.92 -8.56
N THR A 156 -7.76 -3.29 -9.71
CA THR A 156 -8.16 -3.84 -11.01
C THR A 156 -6.94 -4.35 -11.75
N LEU A 157 -6.96 -5.62 -12.11
CA LEU A 157 -5.91 -6.30 -12.87
C LEU A 157 -6.39 -6.60 -14.29
N SER A 158 -5.54 -6.31 -15.27
CA SER A 158 -5.72 -6.64 -16.68
C SER A 158 -4.44 -7.22 -17.24
N GLN A 159 -4.53 -7.99 -18.32
CA GLN A 159 -3.36 -8.62 -18.97
C GLN A 159 -2.44 -9.38 -17.98
N GLY A 160 -3.05 -10.09 -17.02
CA GLY A 160 -2.34 -10.77 -15.96
C GLY A 160 -1.77 -12.11 -16.41
N GLU A 161 -0.50 -12.35 -16.11
CA GLU A 161 0.22 -13.59 -16.36
C GLU A 161 0.99 -14.03 -15.12
N LEU A 162 0.76 -15.27 -14.68
CA LEU A 162 1.58 -15.97 -13.70
C LEU A 162 2.41 -17.03 -14.43
N ASN A 163 3.73 -16.89 -14.42
CA ASN A 163 4.69 -17.76 -15.05
C ASN A 163 5.57 -18.45 -13.98
N TRP A 164 5.07 -19.53 -13.39
CA TRP A 164 5.81 -20.27 -12.36
C TRP A 164 6.66 -21.39 -12.98
N LYS A 165 7.98 -21.36 -12.80
CA LYS A 165 8.91 -22.40 -13.30
C LYS A 165 9.44 -23.25 -12.12
N ASP A 166 9.83 -24.51 -12.35
CA ASP A 166 10.36 -25.37 -11.29
C ASP A 166 11.59 -24.79 -10.56
N ASN A 167 12.42 -24.03 -11.29
CA ASN A 167 13.61 -23.34 -10.78
C ASN A 167 13.25 -22.17 -9.85
N ASN A 168 11.98 -21.76 -9.83
CA ASN A 168 11.45 -20.69 -8.98
C ASN A 168 11.01 -21.22 -7.61
N LYS A 169 11.21 -22.51 -7.31
CA LYS A 169 11.01 -23.07 -5.95
C LYS A 169 11.90 -22.41 -4.89
N ASP A 170 13.04 -21.86 -5.34
CA ASP A 170 13.96 -21.09 -4.50
C ASP A 170 13.66 -19.59 -4.49
N ILE A 171 12.59 -19.12 -5.15
CA ILE A 171 12.06 -17.78 -4.87
C ILE A 171 11.42 -17.90 -3.50
N PRO A 172 12.02 -17.30 -2.45
CA PRO A 172 11.32 -17.18 -1.19
C PRO A 172 10.21 -16.18 -1.49
N ILE A 173 9.00 -16.68 -1.75
CA ILE A 173 7.84 -15.96 -1.24
C ILE A 173 7.94 -16.20 0.25
N ASP A 174 8.82 -15.46 0.93
CA ASP A 174 8.88 -15.47 2.37
C ASP A 174 7.68 -14.65 2.85
N SER A 175 6.49 -15.22 2.59
CA SER A 175 5.23 -14.77 3.13
C SER A 175 5.37 -14.64 4.64
N SER A 176 6.15 -15.50 5.28
CA SER A 176 6.48 -15.39 6.70
C SER A 176 7.30 -14.13 7.02
N GLU A 177 8.32 -13.75 6.25
CA GLU A 177 9.05 -12.49 6.47
C GLU A 177 8.15 -11.27 6.23
N LEU A 178 7.36 -11.23 5.15
CA LEU A 178 6.42 -10.15 4.89
C LEU A 178 5.34 -10.07 5.97
N LEU A 179 4.70 -11.18 6.31
CA LEU A 179 3.69 -11.25 7.37
C LEU A 179 4.30 -10.87 8.72
N SER A 180 5.55 -11.26 9.02
CA SER A 180 6.23 -10.89 10.27
C SER A 180 6.38 -9.38 10.44
N LYS A 181 6.57 -8.64 9.33
CA LYS A 181 6.61 -7.17 9.32
C LYS A 181 5.22 -6.56 9.50
N LEU A 182 4.16 -7.27 9.12
CA LEU A 182 2.77 -6.83 9.29
C LEU A 182 2.20 -7.15 10.69
N ILE A 183 2.77 -8.08 11.46
CA ILE A 183 2.22 -8.54 12.77
C ILE A 183 1.89 -7.37 13.71
N ASN A 184 2.69 -6.31 13.67
CA ASN A 184 2.53 -5.15 14.55
C ASN A 184 1.61 -4.06 13.98
N LEU A 185 1.20 -4.18 12.71
CA LEU A 185 0.28 -3.23 12.09
C LEU A 185 -1.13 -3.46 12.61
N LYS A 186 -1.69 -2.41 13.20
CA LYS A 186 -3.09 -2.36 13.63
C LYS A 186 -3.97 -1.84 12.50
N GLY A 187 -5.26 -2.11 12.59
CA GLY A 187 -6.24 -1.72 11.59
C GLY A 187 -6.73 -2.91 10.76
N ASP A 188 -7.53 -2.60 9.75
CA ASP A 188 -8.18 -3.59 8.90
C ASP A 188 -8.24 -3.16 7.43
N ILE A 189 -8.44 -4.15 6.57
CA ILE A 189 -8.49 -3.99 5.12
C ILE A 189 -9.77 -4.63 4.57
N ASP A 190 -10.35 -4.00 3.55
CA ASP A 190 -11.39 -4.54 2.66
C ASP A 190 -11.08 -4.12 1.22
N LEU A 191 -10.26 -4.92 0.53
CA LEU A 191 -9.83 -4.64 -0.84
C LEU A 191 -10.45 -5.66 -1.79
N GLU A 192 -11.24 -5.18 -2.77
CA GLU A 192 -11.72 -5.99 -3.87
C GLU A 192 -10.67 -6.10 -4.97
N VAL A 193 -10.36 -7.30 -5.43
CA VAL A 193 -9.44 -7.56 -6.54
C VAL A 193 -10.25 -8.03 -7.75
N LYS A 194 -10.32 -7.21 -8.79
CA LYS A 194 -11.04 -7.51 -10.04
C LYS A 194 -10.08 -7.90 -11.14
N ILE A 195 -10.33 -9.04 -11.78
CA ILE A 195 -9.58 -9.46 -12.97
C ILE A 195 -10.48 -9.22 -14.18
N LEU A 196 -10.13 -8.25 -15.03
CA LEU A 196 -10.97 -7.83 -16.15
C LEU A 196 -10.89 -8.77 -17.35
N ASP A 197 -9.69 -9.26 -17.65
CA ASP A 197 -9.40 -10.07 -18.83
C ASP A 197 -9.10 -11.52 -18.44
N ASP A 198 -8.88 -12.40 -19.42
CA ASP A 198 -8.40 -13.75 -19.15
C ASP A 198 -7.00 -13.66 -18.49
N PHE A 199 -6.91 -14.02 -17.21
CA PHE A 199 -5.66 -14.17 -16.49
C PHE A 199 -5.01 -15.51 -16.87
N ILE A 200 -3.75 -15.48 -17.28
CA ILE A 200 -3.04 -16.67 -17.74
C ILE A 200 -2.19 -17.20 -16.59
N ALA A 201 -2.55 -18.37 -16.07
CA ALA A 201 -1.73 -19.09 -15.11
C ALA A 201 -0.98 -20.21 -15.83
N LYS A 202 0.35 -20.11 -15.91
CA LYS A 202 1.21 -21.01 -16.67
C LYS A 202 2.37 -21.53 -15.84
N THR A 203 2.57 -22.84 -15.92
CA THR A 203 3.70 -23.57 -15.35
C THR A 203 4.20 -24.61 -16.34
N ASN A 204 5.18 -25.42 -15.92
CA ASN A 204 5.57 -26.62 -16.68
C ASN A 204 4.40 -27.61 -16.82
N ASP A 205 3.56 -27.68 -15.79
CA ASP A 205 2.51 -28.68 -15.67
C ASP A 205 1.12 -28.16 -16.05
N PHE A 206 0.90 -26.86 -16.22
CA PHE A 206 -0.41 -26.38 -16.66
C PHE A 206 -0.35 -25.06 -17.41
N ASN A 207 -1.38 -24.80 -18.21
CA ASN A 207 -1.65 -23.50 -18.80
C ASN A 207 -3.17 -23.29 -18.78
N LEU A 208 -3.62 -22.40 -17.90
CA LEU A 208 -5.02 -22.15 -17.60
C LEU A 208 -5.37 -20.69 -17.85
N LYS A 209 -6.53 -20.46 -18.45
CA LYS A 209 -7.15 -19.14 -18.51
C LYS A 209 -8.19 -19.00 -17.41
N LEU A 210 -7.99 -18.02 -16.55
CA LEU A 210 -8.79 -17.76 -15.35
C LEU A 210 -9.55 -16.45 -15.50
N VAL A 211 -10.76 -16.40 -14.95
CA VAL A 211 -11.51 -15.15 -14.75
C VAL A 211 -12.15 -15.14 -13.37
N GLY A 212 -12.39 -13.97 -12.82
CA GLY A 212 -13.10 -13.84 -11.55
C GLY A 212 -12.60 -12.67 -10.74
N GLY A 213 -12.77 -12.79 -9.43
CA GLY A 213 -12.38 -11.77 -8.50
C GLY A 213 -12.18 -12.34 -7.11
N LEU A 214 -11.41 -11.61 -6.33
CA LEU A 214 -11.06 -11.96 -4.97
C LEU A 214 -11.35 -10.77 -4.06
N LYS A 215 -11.35 -11.01 -2.77
CA LYS A 215 -11.40 -9.99 -1.72
C LYS A 215 -10.31 -10.28 -0.71
N VAL A 216 -9.56 -9.26 -0.33
CA VAL A 216 -8.58 -9.29 0.75
C VAL A 216 -9.20 -8.54 1.93
N GLN A 217 -9.51 -9.26 3.01
CA GLN A 217 -10.29 -8.74 4.12
C GLN A 217 -9.68 -9.10 5.49
N GLY A 218 -10.02 -8.35 6.53
CA GLY A 218 -9.64 -8.66 7.91
C GLY A 218 -8.55 -7.74 8.46
N ALA A 219 -7.90 -8.15 9.55
CA ALA A 219 -6.88 -7.33 10.18
C ALA A 219 -5.64 -7.17 9.28
N LEU A 220 -5.01 -5.99 9.28
CA LEU A 220 -3.77 -5.76 8.51
C LEU A 220 -2.62 -6.70 8.91
N SER A 221 -2.61 -7.14 10.16
CA SER A 221 -1.65 -8.12 10.68
C SER A 221 -1.92 -9.56 10.23
N ALA A 222 -3.13 -9.86 9.75
CA ALA A 222 -3.52 -11.20 9.30
C ALA A 222 -4.65 -11.12 8.25
N PRO A 223 -4.41 -10.57 7.06
CA PRO A 223 -5.42 -10.44 6.03
C PRO A 223 -5.78 -11.82 5.46
N LYS A 224 -7.02 -11.93 4.98
CA LYS A 224 -7.64 -13.17 4.52
C LYS A 224 -8.19 -13.01 3.12
N LEU A 225 -7.96 -14.02 2.30
CA LEU A 225 -8.41 -14.07 0.92
C LEU A 225 -9.73 -14.84 0.81
N ASN A 226 -10.70 -14.22 0.15
CA ASN A 226 -12.00 -14.80 -0.13
C ASN A 226 -12.37 -14.62 -1.61
N GLY A 227 -13.16 -15.53 -2.17
CA GLY A 227 -13.69 -15.42 -3.53
C GLY A 227 -13.29 -16.60 -4.41
N GLY A 228 -13.24 -16.38 -5.72
CA GLY A 228 -12.91 -17.48 -6.61
C GLY A 228 -12.64 -17.09 -8.04
N LEU A 229 -11.92 -17.99 -8.70
CA LEU A 229 -11.54 -17.90 -10.09
C LEU A 229 -12.15 -19.08 -10.86
N GLN A 230 -12.72 -18.81 -12.01
CA GLN A 230 -13.22 -19.81 -12.94
C GLN A 230 -12.17 -20.10 -13.99
N ILE A 231 -11.91 -21.38 -14.24
CA ILE A 231 -11.07 -21.84 -15.34
C ILE A 231 -11.96 -21.92 -16.59
N LYS A 232 -11.74 -21.02 -17.55
CA LYS A 232 -12.47 -21.03 -18.83
C LYS A 232 -12.00 -22.14 -19.76
N GLN A 233 -10.69 -22.34 -19.82
CA GLN A 233 -10.05 -23.33 -20.67
C GLN A 233 -8.58 -23.48 -20.32
N GLY A 234 -8.00 -24.61 -20.72
CA GLY A 234 -6.56 -24.82 -20.62
C GLY A 234 -6.18 -26.28 -20.75
N TYR A 235 -5.00 -26.60 -20.24
CA TYR A 235 -4.61 -27.99 -20.01
C TYR A 235 -3.85 -28.12 -18.70
N VAL A 236 -3.90 -29.33 -18.14
CA VAL A 236 -3.01 -29.81 -17.08
C VAL A 236 -2.25 -31.00 -17.64
N ALA A 237 -0.94 -31.02 -17.44
CA ALA A 237 -0.05 -32.11 -17.73
C ALA A 237 0.15 -32.93 -16.45
N PHE A 238 0.03 -34.24 -16.59
CA PHE A 238 0.32 -35.18 -15.52
C PHE A 238 1.05 -36.36 -16.13
N LEU A 239 2.30 -36.55 -15.70
CA LEU A 239 3.27 -37.44 -16.36
C LEU A 239 3.40 -37.02 -17.85
N ASP A 240 3.43 -37.98 -18.78
CA ASP A 240 3.57 -37.71 -20.21
C ASP A 240 2.24 -37.38 -20.92
N LYS A 241 1.18 -37.11 -20.16
CA LYS A 241 -0.17 -36.88 -20.72
C LYS A 241 -0.65 -35.46 -20.43
N ARG A 242 -1.30 -34.85 -21.43
CA ARG A 242 -2.02 -33.58 -21.28
C ARG A 242 -3.51 -33.81 -21.29
N PHE A 243 -4.17 -33.32 -20.25
CA PHE A 243 -5.61 -33.36 -20.07
C PHE A 243 -6.15 -31.95 -20.36
N ARG A 244 -7.10 -31.87 -21.30
CA ARG A 244 -7.79 -30.62 -21.60
C ARG A 244 -8.72 -30.29 -20.43
N VAL A 245 -8.64 -29.06 -19.94
CA VAL A 245 -9.60 -28.52 -18.97
C VAL A 245 -10.63 -27.71 -19.73
N SER A 246 -11.90 -28.07 -19.55
CA SER A 246 -13.03 -27.40 -20.19
C SER A 246 -13.78 -26.48 -19.24
N GLU A 247 -13.79 -26.82 -17.95
CA GLU A 247 -14.39 -26.04 -16.87
C GLU A 247 -13.58 -26.31 -15.60
N GLY A 248 -13.50 -25.31 -14.73
CA GLY A 248 -13.08 -25.54 -13.36
C GLY A 248 -13.26 -24.30 -12.49
N LYS A 249 -13.05 -24.48 -11.19
CA LYS A 249 -13.18 -23.43 -10.18
C LYS A 249 -12.07 -23.56 -9.16
N ILE A 250 -11.51 -22.42 -8.79
CA ILE A 250 -10.60 -22.24 -7.68
C ILE A 250 -11.33 -21.36 -6.68
N ILE A 251 -11.49 -21.82 -5.44
CA ILE A 251 -12.24 -21.11 -4.40
C ILE A 251 -11.33 -20.89 -3.21
N PHE A 252 -11.30 -19.66 -2.73
CA PHE A 252 -10.62 -19.24 -1.51
C PHE A 252 -11.66 -18.88 -0.45
N THR A 253 -11.53 -19.48 0.73
CA THR A 253 -12.42 -19.25 1.88
C THR A 253 -11.56 -19.07 3.11
N ASP A 254 -11.53 -17.86 3.67
CA ASP A 254 -10.71 -17.50 4.83
C ASP A 254 -9.22 -17.91 4.70
N SER A 255 -8.73 -17.88 3.47
CA SER A 255 -7.42 -18.42 3.11
C SER A 255 -6.31 -17.41 3.39
N THR A 256 -5.14 -17.89 3.79
CA THR A 256 -3.90 -17.10 3.81
C THR A 256 -3.19 -17.08 2.45
N GLY A 257 -3.81 -17.67 1.41
CA GLY A 257 -3.27 -17.83 0.06
C GLY A 257 -2.83 -19.26 -0.26
N GLU A 258 -2.62 -20.10 0.76
CA GLU A 258 -2.19 -21.50 0.59
C GLU A 258 -3.37 -22.47 0.47
N ASP A 259 -4.43 -22.24 1.25
CA ASP A 259 -5.61 -23.09 1.27
C ASP A 259 -6.57 -22.71 0.14
N MET A 260 -6.80 -23.61 -0.81
CA MET A 260 -7.77 -23.43 -1.89
C MET A 260 -8.47 -24.72 -2.24
N ILE A 261 -9.74 -24.59 -2.67
CA ILE A 261 -10.52 -25.71 -3.20
C ILE A 261 -10.45 -25.66 -4.72
N LEU A 262 -9.99 -26.75 -5.33
CA LEU A 262 -9.90 -26.92 -6.77
C LEU A 262 -10.90 -27.98 -7.27
N ASP A 263 -11.79 -27.57 -8.17
CA ASP A 263 -12.72 -28.47 -8.88
C ASP A 263 -12.49 -28.29 -10.39
N ILE A 264 -12.17 -29.38 -11.11
CA ILE A 264 -11.83 -29.36 -12.55
C ILE A 264 -12.61 -30.46 -13.27
N ARG A 265 -13.12 -30.14 -14.47
CA ARG A 265 -13.83 -31.05 -15.38
C ARG A 265 -13.23 -31.08 -16.79
#